data_AF-A0A6J8D3Y5-F1
#
_entry.id   AF-A0A6J8D3Y5-F1
#
_cell.length_a   1.000
_cell.length_b   1.000
_cell.length_c   1.000
_cell.angle_alpha   90.00
_cell.angle_beta   90.00
_cell.angle_gamma   90.00
#
_symmetry.space_group_name_H-M   'P 1'
#
loop_
_entity.id
_entity.type
_entity.pdbx_description
1 polymer ?
#
loop_
_entity_poly.entity_id
_entity_poly.type
_entity_poly.pdbx_seq_one_letter_code
_entity_poly.pdbx_strand_id
1 'polypeptide(L)'
;MIDLHGVHDDEELCTQMAIPVKKDIISSGFVPKAEKSMWTPIKNLTFLGTNIDTDKGVFTFPYNRIDKIMNTISDIDLCSANNGKVFVRKVASLVGQIISTSPDIGNIVVYLMTKHLYTDINSVHSWNSYTHLSVDSIDQINFCRFNLHEANVKPFKSDVSWQTFVYSDASNIGYIVENPYNIVH
;
A
#
# COMPACT_ATOMS: atom_id res chain seq x y z
N MET A 1 -17.68 -8.54 -2.35
CA MET A 1 -16.71 -9.50 -2.93
C MET A 1 -16.20 -8.82 -4.18
N ILE A 2 -14.91 -8.53 -4.30
CA ILE A 2 -14.39 -8.11 -5.62
C ILE A 2 -14.29 -9.43 -6.37
N ASP A 3 -15.24 -9.72 -7.25
CA ASP A 3 -15.11 -10.81 -8.21
C ASP A 3 -13.93 -10.45 -9.12
N LEU A 4 -12.73 -10.87 -8.72
CA LEU A 4 -11.61 -10.94 -9.64
C LEU A 4 -11.94 -12.08 -10.61
N HIS A 5 -12.58 -11.74 -11.73
CA HIS A 5 -12.62 -12.64 -12.88
C HIS A 5 -11.19 -13.13 -13.18
N GLY A 6 -10.94 -14.44 -13.05
CA GLY A 6 -9.64 -15.06 -13.35
C GLY A 6 -8.85 -15.64 -12.17
N VAL A 7 -9.49 -15.85 -11.01
CA VAL A 7 -8.90 -16.62 -9.90
C VAL A 7 -9.79 -17.82 -9.58
N HIS A 8 -9.21 -19.02 -9.54
CA HIS A 8 -9.85 -20.27 -9.12
C HIS A 8 -8.83 -21.10 -8.32
N ASP A 9 -9.31 -21.99 -7.46
CA ASP A 9 -8.47 -22.96 -6.74
C ASP A 9 -8.04 -24.17 -7.59
N ASP A 10 -8.47 -24.21 -8.86
CA ASP A 10 -8.22 -25.28 -9.82
C ASP A 10 -7.53 -24.72 -11.07
N GLU A 11 -6.40 -25.31 -11.43
CA GLU A 11 -5.55 -24.87 -12.55
C GLU A 11 -6.25 -25.06 -13.90
N GLU A 12 -6.99 -26.16 -14.07
CA GLU A 12 -7.70 -26.46 -15.30
C GLU A 12 -8.83 -25.45 -15.52
N LEU A 13 -9.58 -25.13 -14.47
CA LEU A 13 -10.63 -24.10 -14.53
C LEU A 13 -10.04 -22.71 -14.78
N CYS A 14 -8.92 -22.34 -14.15
CA CYS A 14 -8.23 -21.08 -14.47
C CYS A 14 -7.83 -21.01 -15.96
N THR A 15 -7.31 -22.11 -16.50
CA THR A 15 -6.92 -22.20 -17.91
C THR A 15 -8.14 -22.05 -18.83
N GLN A 16 -9.25 -22.72 -18.51
CA GLN A 16 -10.50 -22.62 -19.25
C GLN A 16 -11.07 -21.20 -19.23
N MET A 17 -10.98 -20.49 -18.09
CA MET A 17 -11.40 -19.09 -17.94
C MET A 17 -10.51 -18.11 -18.72
N ALA A 18 -9.21 -18.39 -18.88
CA ALA A 18 -8.28 -17.53 -19.61
C ALA A 18 -8.51 -17.55 -21.14
N ILE A 19 -9.01 -18.66 -21.69
CA ILE A 19 -9.27 -18.83 -23.13
C ILE A 19 -10.25 -17.78 -23.71
N PRO A 20 -11.48 -17.60 -23.17
CA PRO A 20 -12.41 -16.60 -23.69
C PRO A 20 -11.86 -15.18 -23.55
N VAL A 21 -11.19 -14.86 -22.44
CA VAL A 21 -10.55 -13.54 -22.24
C VAL A 21 -9.51 -13.26 -23.33
N LYS A 22 -8.64 -14.23 -23.61
CA LYS A 22 -7.65 -14.11 -24.68
C LYS A 22 -8.31 -13.94 -26.05
N LYS A 23 -9.37 -14.70 -26.33
CA LYS A 23 -10.13 -14.61 -27.56
C LYS A 23 -10.76 -13.23 -27.74
N ASP A 24 -11.35 -12.68 -26.69
CA ASP A 24 -12.03 -11.37 -26.70
C ASP A 24 -11.05 -10.22 -26.90
N ILE A 25 -9.86 -10.31 -26.29
CA ILE A 25 -8.79 -9.33 -26.50
C ILE A 25 -8.36 -9.32 -27.98
N ILE A 26 -8.17 -10.51 -28.58
CA ILE A 26 -7.77 -10.64 -29.98
C ILE A 26 -8.89 -10.19 -30.92
N SER A 27 -10.15 -10.59 -30.66
CA SER A 27 -11.31 -10.22 -31.48
C SER A 27 -11.59 -8.72 -31.45
N SER A 28 -11.20 -8.03 -30.38
CA SER A 28 -11.25 -6.58 -30.25
C SER A 28 -10.12 -5.85 -31.01
N GLY A 29 -9.25 -6.58 -31.71
CA GLY A 29 -8.15 -6.02 -32.52
C GLY A 29 -6.85 -5.78 -31.74
N PHE A 30 -6.75 -6.21 -30.48
CA PHE A 30 -5.49 -6.13 -29.74
C PHE A 30 -4.58 -7.32 -30.06
N VAL A 31 -3.27 -7.07 -30.07
CA VAL A 31 -2.25 -8.12 -30.24
C VAL A 31 -1.48 -8.27 -28.93
N PRO A 32 -1.76 -9.30 -28.12
CA PRO A 32 -1.04 -9.49 -26.87
C PRO A 32 0.43 -9.78 -27.11
N LYS A 33 1.30 -9.07 -26.39
CA LYS A 33 2.74 -9.31 -26.48
C LYS A 33 3.09 -10.55 -25.65
N ALA A 34 3.46 -11.64 -26.32
CA ALA A 34 3.78 -12.92 -25.67
C ALA A 34 4.78 -12.79 -24.51
N GLU A 35 5.80 -11.94 -24.65
CA GLU A 35 6.81 -11.67 -23.61
C GLU A 35 6.26 -11.01 -22.34
N LYS A 36 5.12 -10.32 -22.42
CA LYS A 36 4.51 -9.57 -21.30
C LYS A 36 3.19 -10.17 -20.83
N SER A 37 2.62 -11.10 -21.58
CA SER A 37 1.33 -11.70 -21.29
C SER A 37 1.51 -13.06 -20.64
N MET A 38 0.96 -13.23 -19.44
CA MET A 38 0.88 -14.52 -18.76
C MET A 38 -0.51 -15.12 -19.03
N TRP A 39 -0.56 -16.20 -19.81
CA TRP A 39 -1.81 -16.91 -20.12
C TRP A 39 -1.96 -18.24 -19.38
N THR A 40 -0.85 -18.72 -18.81
CA THR A 40 -0.85 -19.91 -17.96
C THR A 40 -1.13 -19.47 -16.53
N PRO A 41 -2.01 -20.18 -15.79
CA PRO A 41 -2.25 -19.88 -14.39
C PRO A 41 -0.95 -19.93 -13.59
N ILE A 42 -0.75 -18.93 -12.72
CA ILE A 42 0.39 -18.87 -11.81
C ILE A 42 -0.11 -18.42 -10.44
N LYS A 43 0.57 -18.89 -9.40
CA LYS A 43 0.21 -18.59 -8.01
C LYS A 43 0.91 -17.36 -7.44
N ASN A 44 2.00 -16.94 -8.08
CA ASN A 44 2.84 -15.84 -7.64
C ASN A 44 3.03 -14.86 -8.80
N LEU A 45 2.49 -13.65 -8.67
CA LEU A 45 2.46 -12.64 -9.73
C LEU A 45 2.78 -11.27 -9.15
N THR A 46 3.57 -10.46 -9.87
CA THR A 46 3.62 -9.01 -9.62
C THR A 46 2.65 -8.29 -10.56
N PHE A 47 1.63 -7.65 -9.99
CA PHE A 47 0.65 -6.85 -10.71
C PHE A 47 0.61 -5.43 -10.17
N LEU A 48 0.78 -4.43 -11.04
CA LEU A 48 0.80 -2.99 -10.69
C LEU A 48 1.76 -2.62 -9.54
N GLY A 49 2.88 -3.33 -9.40
CA GLY A 49 3.87 -3.08 -8.35
C GLY A 49 3.53 -3.69 -6.99
N THR A 50 2.56 -4.61 -6.95
CA THR A 50 2.19 -5.46 -5.82
C THR A 50 2.45 -6.91 -6.19
N ASN A 51 3.14 -7.64 -5.32
CA ASN A 51 3.23 -9.10 -5.38
C ASN A 51 1.98 -9.72 -4.76
N ILE A 52 1.38 -10.63 -5.50
CA ILE A 52 0.21 -11.42 -5.16
C ILE A 52 0.71 -12.86 -5.00
N ASP A 53 0.69 -13.37 -3.77
CA ASP A 53 1.04 -14.76 -3.44
C ASP A 53 -0.25 -15.47 -3.04
N THR A 54 -0.83 -16.22 -3.98
CA THR A 54 -2.08 -16.94 -3.76
C THR A 54 -1.88 -18.25 -2.99
N ASP A 55 -0.65 -18.78 -2.90
CA ASP A 55 -0.34 -19.93 -2.03
C ASP A 55 -0.45 -19.53 -0.55
N LYS A 56 0.02 -18.33 -0.21
CA LYS A 56 -0.05 -17.78 1.16
C LYS A 56 -1.27 -16.90 1.40
N GLY A 57 -1.97 -16.50 0.35
CA GLY A 57 -3.12 -15.59 0.44
C GLY A 57 -2.73 -14.17 0.88
N VAL A 58 -1.60 -13.64 0.40
CA VAL A 58 -1.08 -12.33 0.83
C VAL A 58 -0.70 -11.42 -0.34
N PHE A 59 -0.90 -10.12 -0.12
CA PHE A 59 -0.34 -9.03 -0.89
C PHE A 59 0.91 -8.51 -0.19
N THR A 60 1.97 -8.28 -0.96
CA THR A 60 3.21 -7.63 -0.51
C THR A 60 3.70 -6.67 -1.58
N PHE A 61 4.39 -5.59 -1.25
CA PHE A 61 5.15 -4.83 -2.24
C PHE A 61 6.56 -5.43 -2.41
N PRO A 62 7.12 -5.38 -3.63
CA PRO A 62 8.42 -6.00 -3.91
C PRO A 62 9.59 -5.34 -3.17
N TYR A 63 10.61 -6.14 -2.86
CA TYR A 63 11.78 -5.72 -2.06
C TYR A 63 12.51 -4.50 -2.60
N ASN A 64 12.57 -4.33 -3.92
CA ASN A 64 13.16 -3.14 -4.53
C ASN A 64 12.48 -1.82 -4.10
N ARG A 65 11.18 -1.87 -3.74
CA ARG A 65 10.46 -0.71 -3.17
C ARG A 65 10.83 -0.50 -1.70
N ILE A 66 11.03 -1.57 -0.92
CA ILE A 66 11.60 -1.47 0.45
C ILE A 66 12.98 -0.80 0.37
N ASP A 67 13.87 -1.32 -0.48
CA ASP A 67 15.22 -0.80 -0.63
C ASP A 67 15.22 0.67 -1.02
N LYS A 68 14.32 1.08 -1.91
CA LYS A 68 14.16 2.48 -2.30
C LYS A 68 13.76 3.38 -1.13
N ILE A 69 12.83 2.93 -0.29
CA ILE A 69 12.41 3.66 0.92
C ILE A 69 13.59 3.74 1.91
N MET A 70 14.26 2.62 2.17
CA MET A 70 15.40 2.55 3.10
C MET A 70 16.56 3.44 2.63
N ASN A 71 16.89 3.43 1.34
CA ASN A 71 17.90 4.31 0.76
C ASN A 71 17.50 5.79 0.89
N THR A 72 16.22 6.12 0.68
CA THR A 72 15.73 7.50 0.87
C THR A 72 15.83 7.94 2.33
N ILE A 73 15.56 7.03 3.27
CA ILE A 73 15.75 7.26 4.72
C ILE A 73 17.23 7.51 5.04
N SER A 74 18.14 6.64 4.59
CA SER A 74 19.59 6.82 4.80
C SER A 74 20.10 8.14 4.22
N ASP A 75 19.60 8.53 3.06
CA ASP A 75 19.90 9.82 2.44
C ASP A 75 19.47 11.01 3.31
N ILE A 76 18.31 10.90 3.96
CA ILE A 76 17.77 11.92 4.88
C ILE A 76 18.64 11.99 6.14
N ASP A 77 19.02 10.84 6.72
CA ASP A 77 19.88 10.77 7.90
C ASP A 77 21.24 11.45 7.62
N LEU A 78 21.86 11.15 6.48
CA LEU A 78 23.13 11.76 6.06
C LEU A 78 23.01 13.29 5.89
N CYS A 79 21.90 13.77 5.33
CA CYS A 79 21.66 15.23 5.21
C CYS A 79 21.48 15.88 6.58
N SER A 80 20.71 15.24 7.46
CA SER A 80 20.41 15.75 8.81
C SER A 80 21.67 15.79 9.69
N ALA A 81 22.50 14.75 9.64
CA ALA A 81 23.74 14.68 10.42
C ALA A 81 24.75 15.79 10.08
N ASN A 82 24.79 16.23 8.81
CA ASN A 82 25.74 17.25 8.38
C ASN A 82 25.35 18.67 8.82
N ASN A 83 24.10 19.09 8.54
CA ASN A 83 23.67 20.49 8.67
C ASN A 83 22.37 20.68 9.47
N GLY A 84 21.82 19.61 10.06
CA GLY A 84 20.51 19.62 10.75
C GLY A 84 19.32 19.91 9.84
N LYS A 85 19.54 19.92 8.52
CA LYS A 85 18.61 20.41 7.50
C LYS A 85 18.52 19.42 6.35
N VAL A 86 17.30 19.17 5.88
CA VAL A 86 17.02 18.21 4.82
C VAL A 86 16.31 18.94 3.69
N PHE A 87 16.68 18.63 2.44
CA PHE A 87 16.00 19.21 1.29
C PHE A 87 14.55 18.74 1.23
N VAL A 88 13.58 19.66 1.13
CA VAL A 88 12.15 19.35 1.25
C VAL A 88 11.70 18.29 0.26
N ARG A 89 12.26 18.30 -0.96
CA ARG A 89 11.93 17.29 -1.99
C ARG A 89 12.36 15.88 -1.62
N LYS A 90 13.39 15.70 -0.78
CA LYS A 90 13.78 14.38 -0.27
C LYS A 90 12.73 13.86 0.71
N VAL A 91 12.25 14.71 1.62
CA VAL A 91 11.17 14.37 2.56
C VAL A 91 9.89 14.04 1.81
N ALA A 92 9.51 14.86 0.82
CA ALA A 92 8.33 14.61 0.00
C ALA A 92 8.47 13.34 -0.87
N SER A 93 9.67 13.03 -1.34
CA SER A 93 9.95 11.76 -2.04
C SER A 93 9.69 10.57 -1.11
N LEU A 94 10.18 10.61 0.14
CA LEU A 94 9.92 9.57 1.13
C LEU A 94 8.41 9.39 1.37
N VAL A 95 7.70 10.50 1.63
CA VAL A 95 6.25 10.48 1.85
C VAL A 95 5.51 9.87 0.65
N GLY A 96 5.85 10.28 -0.57
CA GLY A 96 5.24 9.72 -1.79
C GLY A 96 5.52 8.22 -1.97
N GLN A 97 6.72 7.77 -1.62
CA GLN A 97 7.07 6.35 -1.65
C GLN A 97 6.24 5.55 -0.63
N ILE A 98 6.09 6.05 0.60
CA ILE A 98 5.27 5.38 1.64
C ILE A 98 3.79 5.38 1.24
N ILE A 99 3.24 6.49 0.73
CA ILE A 99 1.83 6.54 0.30
C ILE A 99 1.56 5.53 -0.80
N SER A 100 2.51 5.34 -1.72
CA SER A 100 2.36 4.36 -2.79
C SER A 100 2.21 2.92 -2.29
N THR A 101 2.58 2.60 -1.04
CA THR A 101 2.40 1.26 -0.44
C THR A 101 1.06 1.09 0.27
N SER A 102 0.20 2.12 0.29
CA SER A 102 -1.16 2.07 0.88
C SER A 102 -1.99 0.84 0.44
N PRO A 103 -2.01 0.44 -0.85
CA PRO A 103 -2.74 -0.76 -1.26
C PRO A 103 -2.25 -2.03 -0.56
N ASP A 104 -0.96 -2.06 -0.22
CA ASP A 104 -0.23 -3.22 0.28
C ASP A 104 -0.20 -3.28 1.81
N ILE A 105 -0.09 -2.15 2.53
CA ILE A 105 0.03 -2.12 4.01
C ILE A 105 -1.14 -1.44 4.72
N GLY A 106 -2.07 -0.86 3.97
CA GLY A 106 -3.24 -0.17 4.49
C GLY A 106 -3.01 1.29 4.89
N ASN A 107 -4.10 2.06 4.91
CA ASN A 107 -4.07 3.51 5.11
C ASN A 107 -3.63 3.94 6.51
N ILE A 108 -3.95 3.15 7.55
CA ILE A 108 -3.63 3.50 8.94
C ILE A 108 -2.11 3.48 9.14
N VAL A 109 -1.42 2.44 8.66
CA VAL A 109 0.04 2.32 8.76
C VAL A 109 0.72 3.45 7.98
N VAL A 110 0.26 3.71 6.75
CA VAL A 110 0.76 4.83 5.93
C VAL A 110 0.58 6.18 6.64
N TYR A 111 -0.58 6.42 7.27
CA TYR A 111 -0.85 7.65 8.00
C TYR A 111 0.09 7.81 9.20
N LEU A 112 0.29 6.75 9.99
CA LEU A 112 1.23 6.76 11.12
C LEU A 112 2.68 7.05 10.69
N MET A 113 3.06 6.64 9.48
CA MET A 113 4.40 6.89 8.93
C MET A 113 4.58 8.28 8.28
N THR A 114 3.51 9.00 7.93
CA THR A 114 3.62 10.19 7.07
C THR A 114 3.05 11.48 7.65
N LYS A 115 2.21 11.39 8.69
CA LYS A 115 1.46 12.56 9.23
C LYS A 115 2.34 13.77 9.57
N HIS A 116 3.42 13.60 10.35
CA HIS A 116 4.27 14.72 10.78
C HIS A 116 5.24 15.15 9.68
N LEU A 117 5.68 14.20 8.84
CA LEU A 117 6.46 14.53 7.63
C LEU A 117 5.68 15.47 6.70
N TYR A 118 4.37 15.28 6.56
CA TYR A 118 3.50 16.21 5.83
C TYR A 118 3.46 17.60 6.45
N THR A 119 3.38 17.70 7.78
CA THR A 119 3.41 18.98 8.48
C THR A 119 4.73 19.73 8.21
N ASP A 120 5.87 19.03 8.24
CA ASP A 120 7.19 19.61 7.98
C ASP A 120 7.40 20.01 6.52
N ILE A 121 6.75 19.31 5.57
CA ILE A 121 6.73 19.70 4.16
C ILE A 121 5.84 20.94 3.96
N ASN A 122 4.67 20.99 4.59
CA ASN A 122 3.71 22.07 4.41
C ASN A 122 4.10 23.37 5.13
N SER A 123 5.04 23.30 6.09
CA SER A 123 5.54 24.48 6.80
C SER A 123 6.57 25.29 6.00
N VAL A 124 7.12 24.75 4.92
CA VAL A 124 8.13 25.44 4.11
C VAL A 124 7.52 26.34 3.03
N HIS A 125 8.25 27.40 2.67
CA HIS A 125 7.78 28.39 1.70
C HIS A 125 8.16 28.07 0.25
N SER A 126 9.04 27.09 0.01
CA SER A 126 9.51 26.73 -1.33
C SER A 126 9.91 25.26 -1.43
N TRP A 127 9.60 24.64 -2.56
CA TRP A 127 10.06 23.27 -2.88
C TRP A 127 11.58 23.16 -3.02
N ASN A 128 12.27 24.26 -3.29
CA ASN A 128 13.73 24.28 -3.40
C ASN A 128 14.41 24.74 -2.10
N SER A 129 13.70 24.72 -0.97
CA SER A 129 14.28 25.02 0.34
C SER A 129 14.64 23.76 1.13
N TYR A 130 15.29 23.99 2.26
CA TYR A 130 15.56 22.99 3.27
C TYR A 130 14.56 23.14 4.43
N THR A 131 14.29 22.04 5.12
CA THR A 131 13.47 22.00 6.33
C THR A 131 14.23 21.35 7.47
N HIS A 132 13.88 21.73 8.70
CA HIS A 132 14.26 21.00 9.90
C HIS A 132 13.19 19.96 10.18
N LEU A 133 13.60 18.70 10.36
CA LEU A 133 12.66 17.66 10.75
C LEU A 133 12.30 17.85 12.23
N SER A 134 11.00 17.86 12.52
CA SER A 134 10.51 17.80 13.90
C SER A 134 10.91 16.48 14.56
N VAL A 135 10.88 16.45 15.90
CA VAL A 135 11.12 15.22 16.66
C VAL A 135 10.13 14.13 16.23
N ASP A 136 8.86 14.50 16.06
CA ASP A 136 7.81 13.58 15.61
C ASP A 136 8.10 13.02 14.20
N SER A 137 8.62 13.83 13.28
CA SER A 137 9.03 13.36 11.94
C SER A 137 10.20 12.39 12.00
N ILE A 138 11.17 12.62 12.89
CA ILE A 138 12.29 11.70 13.10
C ILE A 138 11.75 10.37 13.66
N ASP A 139 10.82 10.42 14.61
CA ASP A 139 10.18 9.24 15.17
C ASP A 139 9.37 8.47 14.11
N GLN A 140 8.70 9.16 13.19
CA GLN A 140 8.01 8.51 12.07
C GLN A 140 8.98 7.85 11.07
N ILE A 141 10.11 8.49 10.77
CA ILE A 141 11.15 7.89 9.93
C ILE A 141 11.72 6.63 10.61
N ASN A 142 11.96 6.70 11.92
CA ASN A 142 12.40 5.55 12.71
C ASN A 142 11.35 4.44 12.70
N PHE A 143 10.09 4.78 12.95
CA PHE A 143 8.97 3.83 12.89
C PHE A 143 8.90 3.15 11.52
N CYS A 144 9.04 3.91 10.44
CA CYS A 144 9.11 3.35 9.09
C CYS A 144 10.31 2.39 8.96
N ARG A 145 11.52 2.81 9.33
CA ARG A 145 12.74 1.99 9.23
C ARG A 145 12.62 0.64 9.94
N PHE A 146 12.02 0.62 11.13
CA PHE A 146 11.92 -0.60 11.93
C PHE A 146 10.73 -1.49 11.57
N ASN A 147 9.62 -0.92 11.08
CA ASN A 147 8.37 -1.68 10.90
C ASN A 147 8.03 -1.95 9.42
N LEU A 148 8.71 -1.33 8.45
CA LEU A 148 8.32 -1.44 7.03
C LEU A 148 8.35 -2.87 6.50
N HIS A 149 9.34 -3.68 6.92
CA HIS A 149 9.44 -5.06 6.46
C HIS A 149 8.32 -5.94 7.05
N GLU A 150 8.00 -5.77 8.33
CA GLU A 150 6.93 -6.53 8.99
C GLU A 150 5.54 -6.09 8.52
N ALA A 151 5.37 -4.79 8.26
CA ALA A 151 4.15 -4.23 7.69
C ALA A 151 3.89 -4.68 6.25
N ASN A 152 4.92 -5.19 5.53
CA ASN A 152 4.83 -5.64 4.14
C ASN A 152 4.14 -7.00 3.98
N VAL A 153 3.03 -7.21 4.69
CA VAL A 153 2.17 -8.39 4.52
C VAL A 153 0.72 -7.96 4.76
N LYS A 154 -0.10 -8.09 3.73
CA LYS A 154 -1.55 -7.91 3.84
C LYS A 154 -2.28 -9.16 3.37
N PRO A 155 -2.99 -9.86 4.26
CA PRO A 155 -3.84 -10.98 3.88
C PRO A 155 -4.92 -10.55 2.86
N PHE A 156 -5.28 -11.43 1.93
CA PHE A 156 -6.32 -11.18 0.90
C PHE A 156 -7.65 -10.74 1.50
N LYS A 157 -7.96 -11.29 2.66
CA LYS A 157 -8.89 -10.86 3.71
C LYS A 157 -8.96 -12.07 4.64
N SER A 158 -8.84 -11.87 5.94
CA SER A 158 -9.38 -12.87 6.87
C SER A 158 -10.90 -12.87 6.72
N ASP A 159 -11.54 -14.03 6.86
CA ASP A 159 -12.99 -14.20 6.93
C ASP A 159 -13.60 -13.43 8.12
N VAL A 160 -13.60 -12.11 8.06
CA VAL A 160 -14.34 -11.29 9.00
C VAL A 160 -15.48 -10.68 8.22
N SER A 161 -16.63 -11.36 8.33
CA SER A 161 -17.92 -10.88 7.88
C SER A 161 -18.32 -9.65 8.70
N TRP A 162 -17.70 -8.50 8.45
CA TRP A 162 -18.22 -7.25 8.97
C TRP A 162 -19.49 -6.93 8.18
N GLN A 163 -20.64 -7.22 8.77
CA GLN A 163 -21.90 -6.61 8.33
C GLN A 163 -21.90 -5.17 8.83
N THR A 164 -21.54 -4.23 7.97
CA THR A 164 -21.72 -2.81 8.25
C THR A 164 -23.18 -2.45 8.04
N PHE A 165 -23.94 -2.34 9.13
CA PHE A 165 -25.27 -1.73 9.09
C PHE A 165 -25.11 -0.21 9.21
N VAL A 166 -25.37 0.51 8.11
CA VAL A 166 -25.43 1.97 8.11
C VAL A 166 -26.88 2.38 8.34
N TYR A 167 -27.17 2.89 9.53
CA TYR A 167 -28.44 3.56 9.81
C TYR A 167 -28.21 5.06 9.68
N SER A 168 -28.84 5.69 8.68
CA SER A 168 -28.92 7.14 8.58
C SER A 168 -30.25 7.60 9.18
N ASP A 169 -30.22 8.13 10.40
CA ASP A 169 -31.30 8.99 10.88
C ASP A 169 -31.00 10.42 10.41
N ALA A 170 -31.96 11.05 9.74
CA ALA A 170 -31.93 12.47 9.41
C ALA A 170 -32.33 13.29 10.65
N SER A 171 -31.52 13.20 11.71
CA SER A 171 -31.60 14.08 12.85
C SER A 171 -30.18 14.44 13.33
N ASN A 172 -30.03 15.66 13.84
CA ASN A 172 -28.83 16.48 13.86
C ASN A 172 -27.72 16.04 14.85
N ILE A 173 -27.52 14.75 15.11
CA ILE A 173 -26.61 14.21 16.14
C ILE A 173 -25.98 12.87 15.66
N GLY A 174 -24.65 12.78 15.58
CA GLY A 174 -23.93 11.57 15.17
C GLY A 174 -23.65 10.59 16.31
N TYR A 175 -23.60 9.29 16.02
CA TYR A 175 -23.43 8.21 17.00
C TYR A 175 -22.03 7.57 17.01
N ILE A 176 -21.69 6.99 18.16
CA ILE A 176 -20.47 6.26 18.53
C ILE A 176 -20.54 4.81 18.02
N VAL A 177 -19.38 4.21 17.72
CA VAL A 177 -19.23 2.78 17.42
C VAL A 177 -19.08 1.99 18.72
N GLU A 178 -20.03 1.11 19.04
CA GLU A 178 -19.90 0.14 20.14
C GLU A 178 -19.74 -1.30 19.60
N ASN A 179 -18.92 -2.06 20.31
CA ASN A 179 -18.56 -3.45 20.03
C ASN A 179 -19.71 -4.40 20.42
N PRO A 180 -20.14 -5.35 19.57
CA PRO A 180 -21.16 -6.34 19.91
C PRO A 180 -20.71 -7.38 20.93
N TYR A 181 -19.41 -7.44 21.28
CA TYR A 181 -18.93 -8.20 22.42
C TYR A 181 -18.79 -7.27 23.62
N ASN A 182 -19.86 -7.22 24.43
CA ASN A 182 -19.80 -6.82 25.82
C ASN A 182 -18.67 -7.59 26.53
N ILE A 183 -17.48 -7.00 26.57
CA ILE A 183 -16.51 -7.28 27.61
C ILE A 183 -16.27 -5.93 28.29
N VAL A 184 -17.11 -5.69 29.29
CA VAL A 184 -16.80 -4.82 30.41
C VAL A 184 -15.59 -5.43 31.11
N HIS A 185 -14.46 -4.72 31.09
CA HIS A 185 -13.66 -4.41 32.27
C HIS A 185 -12.85 -3.15 32.02
#